data_AF-A0A6B0RS17-F1
#
_entry.id   AF-A0A6B0RS17-F1
#
_cell.length_a   1.000
_cell.length_b   1.000
_cell.length_c   1.000
_cell.angle_alpha   90.00
_cell.angle_beta   90.00
_cell.angle_gamma   90.00
#
_symmetry.space_group_name_H-M   'P 1'
#
loop_
_entity.id
_entity.type
_entity.pdbx_description
1 polymer ?
#
loop_
_entity_poly.entity_id
_entity_poly.type
_entity_poly.pdbx_seq_one_letter_code
_entity_poly.pdbx_strand_id
1 'polypeptide(L)'
;MDVFGEDGAPQRPLVLWSSTEVHLDFSAALFHFNPNASNTFHPSNQSINLIYGFVWMTGVLGYDTVWIGNLVIVNQTFGLSKVYNRPVESQPVDGVLGLGYPNLAIKGSAPILDNLKKQGVISEPLFAFYLST
;
A
#
# COMPACT_ATOMS: atom_id res chain seq x y z
N MET A 1 -21.80 5.33 28.50
CA MET A 1 -21.10 4.39 29.40
C MET A 1 -19.65 4.46 28.98
N ASP A 2 -18.93 5.31 29.70
CA ASP A 2 -17.63 5.83 29.32
C ASP A 2 -16.51 4.81 29.52
N VAL A 3 -15.52 4.85 28.64
CA VAL A 3 -14.12 4.74 29.05
C VAL A 3 -13.35 5.82 28.31
N PHE A 4 -13.26 6.98 28.95
CA PHE A 4 -12.22 7.96 28.70
C PHE A 4 -10.87 7.29 29.01
N GLY A 5 -9.95 7.32 28.06
CA GLY A 5 -8.51 7.24 28.31
C GLY A 5 -7.99 8.67 28.46
N GLU A 6 -7.45 8.95 29.64
CA GLU A 6 -6.70 10.15 29.98
C GLU A 6 -5.48 10.28 29.06
N ASP A 7 -5.55 11.22 28.12
CA ASP A 7 -4.43 12.04 27.66
C ASP A 7 -4.99 12.97 26.59
N GLY A 8 -4.93 14.28 26.83
CA GLY A 8 -5.45 15.33 25.95
C GLY A 8 -4.74 15.47 24.60
N ALA A 9 -4.31 14.37 23.99
CA ALA A 9 -3.86 14.33 22.61
C ALA A 9 -5.08 14.39 21.67
N PRO A 10 -5.06 15.22 20.61
CA PRO A 10 -6.14 15.26 19.65
C PRO A 10 -6.37 13.86 19.09
N GLN A 11 -7.63 13.39 19.17
CA GLN A 11 -8.05 12.13 18.57
C GLN A 11 -7.66 12.14 17.10
N ARG A 12 -6.62 11.38 16.77
CA ARG A 12 -6.12 11.30 15.40
C ARG A 12 -7.15 10.52 14.59
N PRO A 13 -7.56 11.01 13.42
CA PRO A 13 -8.51 10.31 12.57
C PRO A 13 -7.99 8.90 12.27
N LEU A 14 -8.92 7.95 12.28
CA LEU A 14 -8.71 6.56 11.94
C LEU A 14 -8.19 6.46 10.50
N VAL A 15 -6.87 6.30 10.33
CA VAL A 15 -6.24 6.03 9.02
C VAL A 15 -6.22 4.53 8.83
N LEU A 16 -7.16 4.02 8.03
CA LEU A 16 -7.17 2.62 7.60
C LEU A 16 -6.18 2.46 6.44
N TRP A 17 -4.93 2.15 6.82
CA TRP A 17 -3.77 1.72 6.04
C TRP A 17 -3.32 2.50 4.80
N SER A 18 -1.99 2.61 4.74
CA SER A 18 -1.23 3.06 3.59
C SER A 18 -0.39 1.89 3.06
N SER A 19 -0.77 1.17 2.00
CA SER A 19 0.17 0.27 1.30
C SER A 19 0.36 0.64 -0.17
N THR A 20 1.55 0.95 -0.62
CA THR A 20 1.87 0.70 -2.03
C THR A 20 2.13 -0.80 -2.15
N GLU A 21 1.11 -1.65 -2.18
CA GLU A 21 1.31 -3.12 -2.26
C GLU A 21 0.19 -3.80 -3.07
N VAL A 22 0.52 -4.26 -4.27
CA VAL A 22 -0.24 -5.32 -4.93
C VAL A 22 0.28 -6.65 -4.38
N HIS A 23 -0.55 -7.42 -3.65
CA HIS A 23 -0.21 -8.76 -3.14
C HIS A 23 -1.31 -9.77 -3.41
N LEU A 24 -0.90 -10.94 -3.88
CA LEU A 24 -1.80 -11.97 -4.31
C LEU A 24 -1.43 -13.36 -3.79
N ASP A 25 -2.36 -13.98 -3.05
CA ASP A 25 -2.54 -15.43 -2.80
C ASP A 25 -3.82 -15.62 -1.94
N PHE A 26 -4.63 -16.70 -1.95
CA PHE A 26 -4.73 -17.96 -2.69
C PHE A 26 -6.25 -18.17 -2.93
N SER A 27 -6.72 -17.96 -4.15
CA SER A 27 -8.03 -18.36 -4.67
C SER A 27 -7.90 -18.30 -6.18
N ALA A 28 -8.38 -19.30 -6.91
CA ALA A 28 -8.19 -19.49 -8.35
C ALA A 28 -8.77 -18.38 -9.26
N ALA A 29 -9.08 -17.19 -8.71
CA ALA A 29 -9.75 -16.08 -9.38
C ALA A 29 -9.14 -14.69 -9.08
N LEU A 30 -7.96 -14.59 -8.44
CA LEU A 30 -7.28 -13.31 -8.13
C LEU A 30 -6.11 -13.04 -9.09
N PHE A 31 -5.82 -11.78 -9.39
CA PHE A 31 -4.91 -11.37 -10.50
C PHE A 31 -3.44 -11.23 -10.08
N HIS A 32 -2.71 -12.34 -10.11
CA HIS A 32 -1.24 -12.53 -10.10
C HIS A 32 -0.37 -11.37 -10.68
N PHE A 33 0.27 -10.49 -9.90
CA PHE A 33 1.38 -9.69 -10.42
C PHE A 33 2.53 -10.65 -10.69
N ASN A 34 2.88 -10.79 -11.96
CA ASN A 34 3.98 -11.62 -12.42
C ASN A 34 5.18 -10.72 -12.75
N PRO A 35 6.22 -10.68 -11.89
CA PRO A 35 7.40 -9.86 -12.14
C PRO A 35 8.10 -10.19 -13.47
N ASN A 36 8.02 -11.43 -13.93
CA ASN A 36 8.64 -11.87 -15.19
C ASN A 36 7.86 -11.42 -16.43
N ALA A 37 6.61 -10.98 -16.26
CA ALA A 37 5.78 -10.46 -17.36
C ALA A 37 5.91 -8.94 -17.55
N SER A 38 6.56 -8.24 -16.61
CA SER A 38 6.78 -6.80 -16.69
C SER A 38 8.18 -6.47 -17.19
N ASN A 39 8.25 -5.64 -18.23
CA ASN A 39 9.51 -5.17 -18.79
C ASN A 39 10.09 -3.96 -18.02
N THR A 40 9.32 -3.36 -17.12
CA THR A 40 9.74 -2.22 -16.30
C THR A 40 9.97 -2.58 -14.83
N PHE A 41 9.75 -3.85 -14.49
CA PHE A 41 9.96 -4.34 -13.13
C PHE A 41 11.45 -4.45 -12.79
N HIS A 42 11.80 -3.95 -11.61
CA HIS A 42 13.13 -4.07 -11.02
C HIS A 42 13.01 -4.59 -9.58
N PRO A 43 13.57 -5.77 -9.26
CA PRO A 43 13.53 -6.31 -7.91
C PRO A 43 14.43 -5.51 -6.97
N SER A 44 14.02 -5.39 -5.70
CA SER A 44 14.89 -4.97 -4.61
C SER A 44 15.28 -6.17 -3.75
N ASN A 45 16.48 -6.12 -3.17
CA ASN A 45 16.93 -7.10 -2.18
C ASN A 45 16.44 -6.78 -0.76
N GLN A 46 15.64 -5.72 -0.60
CA GLN A 46 15.09 -5.32 0.69
C GLN A 46 13.89 -6.19 1.07
N SER A 47 14.08 -7.02 2.09
CA SER A 47 12.97 -7.77 2.71
C SER A 47 12.13 -6.87 3.59
N ILE A 48 10.83 -7.13 3.64
CA ILE A 48 9.87 -6.41 4.47
C ILE A 48 9.13 -7.40 5.38
N ASN A 49 8.84 -6.94 6.59
CA ASN A 49 7.97 -7.62 7.53
C ASN A 49 7.03 -6.56 8.11
N LEU A 50 5.75 -6.66 7.78
CA LEU A 50 4.72 -5.73 8.20
C LEU A 50 3.82 -6.43 9.20
N ILE A 51 3.61 -5.82 10.35
CA ILE A 51 2.77 -6.34 11.42
C ILE A 51 1.80 -5.24 11.81
N TYR A 52 0.51 -5.55 11.80
CA TYR A 52 -0.57 -4.65 12.20
C TYR A 52 -1.63 -5.41 13.01
N GLY A 53 -1.61 -5.21 14.32
CA GLY A 53 -2.47 -5.96 15.24
C GLY A 53 -2.17 -7.46 15.18
N PHE A 54 -3.19 -8.27 14.90
CA PHE A 54 -3.08 -9.72 14.75
C PHE A 54 -2.74 -10.17 13.32
N VAL A 55 -2.58 -9.22 12.40
CA VAL A 55 -2.29 -9.46 10.99
C VAL A 55 -0.84 -9.11 10.70
N TRP A 56 -0.19 -9.87 9.83
CA TRP A 56 1.20 -9.74 9.44
C TRP A 56 1.45 -10.27 8.03
N MET A 57 2.51 -9.77 7.44
CA MET A 57 2.96 -10.09 6.09
C MET A 57 4.48 -10.05 6.02
N THR A 58 5.07 -10.98 5.27
CA THR A 58 6.47 -10.92 4.86
C THR A 58 6.58 -10.85 3.35
N GLY A 59 7.58 -10.12 2.86
CA GLY A 59 7.74 -9.87 1.44
C GLY A 59 9.09 -9.30 1.07
N VAL A 60 9.18 -8.79 -0.16
CA VAL A 60 10.33 -8.03 -0.67
C VAL A 60 9.84 -6.77 -1.35
N LEU A 61 10.63 -5.70 -1.33
CA LEU A 61 10.33 -4.54 -2.16
C LEU A 61 10.65 -4.82 -3.63
N GLY A 62 9.91 -4.18 -4.51
CA GLY A 62 10.18 -4.09 -5.94
C GLY A 62 9.84 -2.70 -6.43
N TYR A 63 10.26 -2.41 -7.66
CA TYR A 63 9.94 -1.18 -8.37
C TYR A 63 9.31 -1.54 -9.71
N ASP A 64 8.28 -0.81 -10.11
CA ASP A 64 7.70 -0.95 -11.45
C ASP A 64 6.98 0.35 -11.86
N THR A 65 6.49 0.38 -13.09
CA THR A 65 5.56 1.39 -13.56
C THR A 65 4.15 1.06 -13.07
N VAL A 66 3.57 1.93 -12.26
CA VAL A 66 2.23 1.77 -11.70
C VAL A 66 1.25 2.69 -12.42
N TRP A 67 0.09 2.14 -12.77
CA TRP A 67 -1.01 2.86 -13.41
C TRP A 67 -2.17 3.01 -12.43
N ILE A 68 -2.66 4.24 -12.25
CA ILE A 68 -3.86 4.55 -11.46
C ILE A 68 -4.80 5.34 -12.37
N GLY A 69 -5.74 4.64 -12.99
CA GLY A 69 -6.54 5.23 -14.08
C GLY A 69 -5.64 5.71 -15.22
N ASN A 70 -5.61 7.02 -15.47
CA ASN A 70 -4.76 7.66 -16.47
C ASN A 70 -3.42 8.18 -15.92
N LEU A 71 -3.18 8.04 -14.61
CA LEU A 71 -1.94 8.48 -13.98
C LEU A 71 -0.90 7.38 -14.07
N VAL A 72 0.29 7.73 -14.55
CA VAL A 72 1.43 6.82 -14.70
C VAL A 72 2.53 7.24 -13.76
N ILE A 73 3.03 6.31 -12.96
CA ILE A 73 4.11 6.53 -12.00
C ILE A 73 5.23 5.58 -12.37
N VAL A 74 6.34 6.11 -12.86
CA VAL A 74 7.51 5.27 -13.16
C VAL A 74 8.32 5.00 -11.90
N ASN A 75 8.91 3.81 -11.80
CA ASN A 75 9.80 3.44 -10.69
C ASN A 75 9.13 3.60 -9.30
N GLN A 76 7.84 3.29 -9.21
CA GLN A 76 7.12 3.27 -7.94
C GLN A 76 7.55 2.04 -7.14
N THR A 77 7.99 2.26 -5.90
CA THR A 77 8.30 1.18 -4.97
C THR A 77 7.00 0.55 -4.44
N PHE A 78 6.94 -0.77 -4.38
CA PHE A 78 5.85 -1.49 -3.74
C PHE A 78 6.32 -2.81 -3.12
N GLY A 79 5.54 -3.33 -2.18
CA GLY A 79 5.79 -4.61 -1.52
C GLY A 79 5.21 -5.79 -2.30
N LEU A 80 6.06 -6.77 -2.63
CA LEU A 80 5.68 -8.09 -3.11
C LEU A 80 5.61 -9.03 -1.91
N SER A 81 4.40 -9.31 -1.44
CA SER A 81 4.23 -10.24 -0.32
C SER A 81 4.42 -11.69 -0.77
N LYS A 82 5.07 -12.45 0.12
CA LYS A 82 5.41 -13.87 0.00
C LYS A 82 4.57 -14.73 0.94
N VAL A 83 4.28 -14.21 2.14
CA VAL A 83 3.49 -14.90 3.17
C VAL A 83 2.66 -13.85 3.89
N TYR A 84 1.38 -14.15 4.09
CA TYR A 84 0.42 -13.29 4.79
C TYR A 84 -0.50 -14.15 5.65
N ASN A 85 -0.84 -13.70 6.87
CA ASN A 85 -1.87 -14.37 7.66
C ASN A 85 -3.24 -13.72 7.43
N ARG A 86 -4.10 -14.45 6.71
CA ARG A 86 -5.45 -14.02 6.40
C ARG A 86 -6.41 -14.35 7.56
N PRO A 87 -7.15 -13.38 8.13
CA PRO A 87 -8.27 -13.69 9.02
C PRO A 87 -9.37 -14.44 8.25
N VAL A 88 -9.97 -15.46 8.87
CA VAL A 88 -10.97 -16.34 8.24
C VAL A 88 -12.18 -15.55 7.69
N GLU A 89 -12.52 -14.41 8.29
CA GLU A 89 -13.66 -13.58 7.92
C GLU A 89 -13.34 -12.52 6.84
N SER A 90 -12.11 -12.47 6.33
CA SER A 90 -11.70 -11.44 5.37
C SER A 90 -12.09 -11.79 3.92
N GLN A 91 -12.65 -10.81 3.21
CA GLN A 91 -12.89 -10.93 1.77
C GLN A 91 -11.56 -11.02 0.99
N PRO A 92 -11.53 -11.74 -0.15
CA PRO A 92 -10.37 -11.74 -1.03
C PRO A 92 -10.13 -10.35 -1.61
N VAL A 93 -8.87 -9.90 -1.53
CA VAL A 93 -8.38 -8.64 -2.12
C VAL A 93 -7.03 -8.94 -2.79
N ASP A 94 -6.75 -8.28 -3.91
CA ASP A 94 -5.51 -8.43 -4.69
C ASP A 94 -4.34 -7.55 -4.16
N GLY A 95 -4.61 -6.74 -3.13
CA GLY A 95 -3.64 -5.80 -2.59
C GLY A 95 -4.30 -4.67 -1.83
N VAL A 96 -3.47 -3.77 -1.33
CA VAL A 96 -3.87 -2.55 -0.64
C VAL A 96 -3.19 -1.36 -1.35
N LEU A 97 -3.85 -0.19 -1.34
CA LEU A 97 -3.30 1.03 -1.90
C LEU A 97 -3.11 2.10 -0.81
N GLY A 98 -1.99 2.81 -0.87
CA GLY A 98 -1.45 3.49 0.27
C GLY A 98 -1.36 4.97 0.11
N LEU A 99 -2.14 5.67 0.92
CA LEU A 99 -2.36 7.11 0.79
C LEU A 99 -1.97 7.87 2.06
N GLY A 100 -1.14 7.25 2.91
CA GLY A 100 -0.61 7.86 4.12
C GLY A 100 0.62 8.73 3.87
N TYR A 101 1.06 9.41 4.93
CA TYR A 101 2.20 10.30 4.90
C TYR A 101 3.55 9.56 4.76
N PRO A 102 4.59 10.21 4.20
CA PRO A 102 5.92 9.62 4.01
C PRO A 102 6.59 9.07 5.29
N ASN A 103 6.28 9.63 6.46
CA ASN A 103 6.84 9.17 7.73
C ASN A 103 6.30 7.80 8.19
N LEU A 104 5.20 7.33 7.58
CA LEU A 104 4.66 5.99 7.80
C LEU A 104 5.12 5.01 6.71
N ALA A 105 5.83 5.48 5.69
CA ALA A 105 6.31 4.64 4.61
C ALA A 105 7.43 3.71 5.09
N ILE A 106 7.54 2.55 4.44
CA ILE A 106 8.68 1.65 4.66
C ILE A 106 9.96 2.40 4.31
N LYS A 107 10.99 2.28 5.14
CA LYS A 107 12.29 2.91 4.90
C LYS A 107 12.76 2.61 3.47
N GLY A 108 13.06 3.66 2.70
CA GLY A 108 13.51 3.53 1.30
C GLY A 108 12.39 3.47 0.26
N SER A 109 11.12 3.58 0.67
CA SER A 109 9.97 3.74 -0.22
C SER A 109 9.41 5.17 -0.17
N ALA A 110 8.69 5.57 -1.21
CA ALA A 110 7.96 6.83 -1.26
C ALA A 110 6.47 6.56 -1.53
N PRO A 111 5.54 7.26 -0.85
CA PRO A 111 4.12 7.14 -1.14
C PRO A 111 3.80 7.54 -2.60
N ILE A 112 2.68 7.03 -3.10
CA ILE A 112 2.26 7.24 -4.49
C ILE A 112 2.07 8.72 -4.82
N LEU A 113 1.43 9.48 -3.93
CA LEU A 113 1.15 10.90 -4.18
C LEU A 113 2.42 11.72 -4.23
N ASP A 114 3.39 11.42 -3.37
CA ASP A 114 4.72 12.04 -3.39
C ASP A 114 5.44 11.75 -4.70
N ASN A 115 5.41 10.51 -5.19
CA ASN A 115 6.03 10.17 -6.48
C ASN A 115 5.31 10.81 -7.66
N LEU A 116 3.98 10.84 -7.67
CA LEU A 116 3.20 11.57 -8.69
C LEU A 116 3.57 13.05 -8.73
N LYS A 117 3.65 13.70 -7.56
CA LYS A 117 4.02 15.11 -7.45
C LYS A 117 5.47 15.34 -7.87
N LYS A 118 6.39 14.48 -7.45
CA LYS A 118 7.82 14.55 -7.80
C LYS A 118 8.06 14.37 -9.31
N GLN A 119 7.26 13.54 -9.97
CA GLN A 119 7.33 13.30 -11.41
C GLN A 119 6.55 14.33 -12.23
N GLY A 120 5.89 15.30 -11.58
CA GLY A 120 5.10 16.34 -12.26
C GLY A 120 3.80 15.83 -12.88
N VAL A 121 3.34 14.64 -12.50
CA VAL A 121 2.10 14.03 -13.00
C VAL A 121 0.87 14.74 -12.39
N ILE A 122 1.00 15.24 -11.17
CA ILE A 122 -0.04 16.04 -10.48
C ILE A 122 0.53 17.38 -10.00
N SER A 123 -0.33 18.41 -10.00
CA SER A 123 0.03 19.75 -9.52
C SER A 123 0.12 19.82 -7.99
N GLU A 124 -0.66 19.03 -7.27
CA GLU A 124 -0.70 19.01 -5.80
C GLU A 124 -0.89 17.57 -5.30
N PRO A 125 -0.25 17.15 -4.20
CA PRO A 125 -0.40 15.82 -3.63
C PRO A 125 -1.71 15.69 -2.83
N LEU A 126 -2.84 15.98 -3.48
CA LEU A 126 -4.18 15.94 -2.89
C LEU A 126 -5.04 14.88 -3.57
N PHE A 127 -5.92 14.27 -2.78
CA PHE A 127 -6.92 13.31 -3.24
C PHE A 127 -8.18 13.46 -2.39
N ALA A 128 -9.30 12.96 -2.91
CA ALA A 128 -10.58 12.96 -2.21
C ALA A 128 -11.31 11.65 -2.45
N PHE A 129 -12.10 11.23 -1.47
CA PHE A 129 -13.05 10.15 -1.61
C PHE A 129 -14.45 10.73 -1.65
N TYR A 130 -15.25 10.25 -2.61
CA TYR A 130 -16.68 10.46 -2.62
C TYR A 130 -17.34 9.12 -2.31
N LEU A 131 -18.04 9.05 -1.18
CA LEU A 131 -18.74 7.84 -0.73
C LEU A 131 -20.24 8.09 -0.89
N SER A 132 -20.88 7.30 -1.74
CA SER A 132 -22.35 7.29 -1.89
C SER A 132 -22.93 6.12 -1.11
N THR A 133 -24.09 6.38 -0.51
CA THR A 133 -24.98 5.36 0.08
C THR A 133 -25.94 4.83 -0.97
#